data_AF-A0A9D6MNR8-F1
#
_entry.id   AF-A0A9D6MNR8-F1
#
_cell.length_a   1.000
_cell.length_b   1.000
_cell.length_c   1.000
_cell.angle_alpha   90.00
_cell.angle_beta   90.00
_cell.angle_gamma   90.00
#
_symmetry.space_group_name_H-M   'P 1'
#
loop_
_entity.id
_entity.type
_entity.pdbx_description
1 polymer ?
#
loop_
_entity_poly.entity_id
_entity_poly.type
_entity_poly.pdbx_seq_one_letter_code
_entity_poly.pdbx_strand_id
1 'polypeptide(L)'
;MIQLHQYPPMFGIPNPSPFCMKLETWLRMTGLRFEVVRVVDPRKGPKGKVPWIEDQGRTIADSAFIIEYLKEAYGDPLNGNLSAAERATSLALQRLIEEHLYWAIAHGRFLDDEVWPSTRTQFLAGFPAPLRPLVGRLVRKTVAKSLHLQGLGRHSQEEIYRLACDDLMALSTFLGDKRYFFGEKPTELDATAYGFLAQVLWAPGSRRTREHMEQTRNLPAFCERIKLTFYGGNQT
;
A
#
# COMPACT_ATOMS: atom_id res chain seq x y z
N MET A 1 -8.68 -18.81 -13.25
CA MET A 1 -8.67 -18.39 -11.83
C MET A 1 -7.52 -17.42 -11.68
N ILE A 2 -7.73 -16.27 -11.06
CA ILE A 2 -6.71 -15.23 -10.94
C ILE A 2 -5.64 -15.72 -9.97
N GLN A 3 -4.37 -15.73 -10.38
CA GLN A 3 -3.23 -15.96 -9.49
C GLN A 3 -2.58 -14.62 -9.17
N LEU A 4 -2.62 -14.20 -7.91
CA LEU A 4 -2.01 -12.97 -7.41
C LEU A 4 -0.62 -13.24 -6.86
N HIS A 5 0.40 -12.75 -7.55
CA HIS A 5 1.79 -12.88 -7.13
C HIS A 5 2.23 -11.67 -6.30
N GLN A 6 2.55 -11.91 -5.03
CA GLN A 6 2.89 -10.85 -4.08
C GLN A 6 3.79 -11.33 -2.93
N TYR A 7 4.31 -10.41 -2.12
CA TYR A 7 5.10 -10.79 -0.94
C TYR A 7 4.30 -11.62 0.07
N PRO A 8 4.97 -12.44 0.90
CA PRO A 8 4.33 -13.03 2.08
C PRO A 8 3.98 -11.94 3.12
N PRO A 9 3.06 -12.24 4.06
CA PRO A 9 2.80 -11.38 5.21
C PRO A 9 4.07 -11.06 6.01
N MET A 10 4.15 -9.83 6.51
CA MET A 10 5.27 -9.31 7.31
C MET A 10 4.76 -8.20 8.22
N PHE A 11 5.46 -7.89 9.32
CA PHE A 11 5.09 -6.81 10.24
C PHE A 11 3.70 -6.96 10.90
N GLY A 12 3.14 -8.17 10.93
CA GLY A 12 1.79 -8.40 11.46
C GLY A 12 0.67 -7.88 10.57
N ILE A 13 0.96 -7.53 9.31
CA ILE A 13 -0.02 -7.10 8.31
C ILE A 13 -0.02 -8.04 7.10
N PRO A 14 -1.11 -8.07 6.29
CA PRO A 14 -1.25 -8.99 5.16
C PRO A 14 -0.10 -8.91 4.15
N ASN A 15 0.46 -7.71 3.93
CA ASN A 15 1.60 -7.53 3.02
C ASN A 15 2.45 -6.29 3.39
N PRO A 16 3.79 -6.36 3.33
CA PRO A 16 4.66 -5.19 3.55
C PRO A 16 4.64 -4.18 2.40
N SER A 17 4.13 -4.56 1.22
CA SER A 17 3.98 -3.66 0.07
C SER A 17 2.57 -3.07 0.03
N PRO A 18 2.43 -1.73 0.08
CA PRO A 18 1.11 -1.11 0.00
C PRO A 18 0.40 -1.37 -1.33
N PHE A 19 1.15 -1.50 -2.43
CA PHE A 19 0.59 -1.83 -3.74
C PHE A 19 0.04 -3.27 -3.81
N CYS A 20 0.69 -4.21 -3.11
CA CYS A 20 0.15 -5.57 -2.98
C CYS A 20 -1.12 -5.56 -2.13
N MET A 21 -1.11 -4.86 -0.98
CA MET A 21 -2.31 -4.71 -0.15
C MET A 21 -3.45 -4.00 -0.90
N LYS A 22 -3.17 -2.97 -1.71
CA LYS A 22 -4.15 -2.30 -2.57
C LYS A 22 -4.86 -3.33 -3.46
N LEU A 23 -4.08 -4.11 -4.22
CA LEU A 23 -4.62 -5.05 -5.18
C LEU A 23 -5.37 -6.21 -4.50
N GLU A 24 -4.82 -6.78 -3.43
CA GLU A 24 -5.49 -7.85 -2.68
C GLU A 24 -6.81 -7.35 -2.07
N THR A 25 -6.81 -6.15 -1.49
CA THR A 25 -8.03 -5.53 -0.93
C THR A 25 -9.07 -5.28 -2.02
N TRP A 26 -8.64 -4.79 -3.19
CA TRP A 26 -9.52 -4.59 -4.33
C TRP A 26 -10.17 -5.91 -4.76
N LEU A 27 -9.39 -6.97 -4.95
CA LEU A 27 -9.90 -8.31 -5.30
C LEU A 27 -10.90 -8.82 -4.26
N ARG A 28 -10.57 -8.71 -2.96
CA ARG A 28 -11.47 -9.07 -1.85
C ARG A 28 -12.78 -8.27 -1.88
N MET A 29 -12.72 -6.97 -2.16
CA MET A 29 -13.90 -6.10 -2.26
C MET A 29 -14.80 -6.46 -3.44
N THR A 30 -14.22 -6.87 -4.57
CA THR A 30 -15.00 -7.31 -5.74
C THR A 30 -15.62 -8.70 -5.58
N GLY A 31 -15.13 -9.50 -4.63
CA GLY A 31 -15.55 -10.90 -4.48
C GLY A 31 -15.03 -11.83 -5.58
N LEU A 32 -14.12 -11.36 -6.45
CA LEU A 32 -13.45 -12.22 -7.43
C LEU A 32 -12.65 -13.32 -6.73
N ARG A 33 -12.72 -14.54 -7.25
CA ARG A 33 -11.92 -15.66 -6.74
C ARG A 33 -10.49 -15.55 -7.24
N PHE A 34 -9.54 -15.55 -6.32
CA PHE A 34 -8.12 -15.51 -6.61
C PHE A 34 -7.34 -16.41 -5.64
N GLU A 35 -6.14 -16.80 -6.05
CA GLU A 35 -5.17 -17.52 -5.23
C GLU A 35 -3.92 -16.64 -5.04
N VAL A 36 -3.33 -16.64 -3.84
CA VAL A 36 -2.10 -15.90 -3.56
C VAL A 36 -0.88 -16.78 -3.79
N VAL A 37 -0.05 -16.40 -4.76
CA VAL A 37 1.27 -16.99 -5.00
C VAL A 37 2.33 -16.12 -4.32
N ARG A 38 3.00 -16.67 -3.29
CA ARG A 38 3.98 -15.91 -2.50
C ARG A 38 5.31 -15.81 -3.22
N VAL A 39 5.81 -14.58 -3.36
CA VAL A 39 7.05 -14.26 -4.07
C VAL A 39 7.96 -13.45 -3.14
N VAL A 40 9.17 -13.95 -2.91
CA VAL A 40 10.20 -13.23 -2.12
C VAL A 40 11.09 -12.37 -3.02
N ASP A 41 11.37 -12.84 -4.24
CA ASP A 41 12.21 -12.11 -5.21
C ASP A 41 11.34 -11.35 -6.23
N PRO A 42 11.19 -10.02 -6.11
CA PRO A 42 10.36 -9.24 -7.01
C PRO A 42 10.90 -9.22 -8.45
N ARG A 43 12.17 -9.56 -8.67
CA ARG A 43 12.78 -9.61 -10.01
C ARG A 43 12.15 -10.67 -10.92
N LYS A 44 11.41 -11.63 -10.34
CA LYS A 44 10.63 -12.63 -11.08
C LYS A 44 9.39 -12.03 -11.76
N GLY A 45 8.91 -10.88 -11.31
CA GLY A 45 7.78 -10.19 -11.94
C GLY A 45 8.19 -9.53 -13.26
N PRO A 46 7.25 -9.35 -14.22
CA PRO A 46 7.55 -8.79 -15.55
C PRO A 46 8.23 -7.41 -15.54
N LYS A 47 7.98 -6.60 -14.50
CA LYS A 47 8.60 -5.27 -14.30
C LYS A 47 9.68 -5.26 -13.21
N GLY A 48 10.15 -6.42 -12.78
CA GLY A 48 11.05 -6.57 -11.64
C GLY A 48 10.42 -6.11 -10.30
N LYS A 49 9.09 -6.17 -10.21
CA LYS A 49 8.27 -5.72 -9.09
C LYS A 49 7.09 -6.68 -8.88
N VAL A 50 6.56 -6.64 -7.66
CA VAL A 50 5.23 -7.16 -7.28
C VAL A 50 4.31 -5.97 -6.97
N PRO A 51 2.98 -6.11 -7.14
CA PRO A 51 2.28 -7.32 -7.58
C PRO A 51 2.26 -7.52 -9.10
N TRP A 52 2.05 -8.77 -9.51
CA TRP A 52 1.54 -9.13 -10.84
C TRP A 52 0.46 -10.20 -10.70
N ILE A 53 -0.31 -10.41 -11.76
CA ILE A 53 -1.25 -11.53 -11.84
C ILE A 53 -0.99 -12.41 -13.06
N GLU A 54 -1.44 -13.65 -12.96
CA GLU A 54 -1.72 -14.52 -14.10
C GLU A 54 -3.23 -14.76 -14.15
N ASP A 55 -3.83 -14.46 -15.28
CA ASP A 55 -5.24 -14.70 -15.53
C ASP A 55 -5.50 -14.91 -17.02
N GLN A 56 -6.35 -15.89 -17.36
CA GLN A 56 -6.72 -16.24 -18.74
C GLN A 56 -5.51 -16.40 -19.70
N GLY A 57 -4.41 -16.97 -19.19
CA GLY A 57 -3.17 -17.17 -19.97
C GLY A 57 -2.36 -15.89 -20.21
N ARG A 58 -2.72 -14.77 -19.58
CA ARG A 58 -2.01 -13.50 -19.65
C ARG A 58 -1.30 -13.21 -18.34
N THR A 59 -0.12 -12.63 -18.42
CA THR A 59 0.60 -12.09 -17.26
C THR A 59 0.51 -10.56 -17.28
N ILE A 60 -0.05 -9.96 -16.24
CA ILE A 60 -0.23 -8.50 -16.13
C ILE A 60 0.48 -8.02 -14.87
N ALA A 61 1.35 -7.02 -15.00
CA ALA A 61 2.10 -6.44 -13.89
C ALA A 61 1.70 -4.98 -13.67
N ASP A 62 1.95 -4.47 -12.46
CA ASP A 62 1.53 -3.16 -11.93
C ASP A 62 0.07 -3.13 -11.45
N SER A 63 -0.16 -2.72 -10.20
CA SER A 63 -1.49 -2.76 -9.60
C SER A 63 -2.54 -1.95 -10.35
N ALA A 64 -2.18 -0.84 -11.01
CA ALA A 64 -3.16 -0.03 -11.74
C ALA A 64 -3.59 -0.73 -13.04
N PHE A 65 -2.61 -1.20 -13.83
CA PHE A 65 -2.90 -1.93 -15.08
C PHE A 65 -3.59 -3.27 -14.83
N ILE A 66 -3.29 -3.92 -13.70
CA ILE A 66 -4.00 -5.14 -13.28
C ILE A 66 -5.47 -4.82 -13.00
N ILE A 67 -5.76 -3.78 -12.22
CA ILE A 67 -7.14 -3.39 -11.90
C ILE A 67 -7.89 -3.00 -13.19
N GLU A 68 -7.27 -2.26 -14.10
CA GLU A 68 -7.83 -1.91 -15.41
C GLU A 68 -8.21 -3.17 -16.20
N TYR A 69 -7.26 -4.11 -16.36
CA TYR A 69 -7.51 -5.39 -17.02
C TYR A 69 -8.66 -6.17 -16.38
N LEU A 70 -8.69 -6.25 -15.04
CA LEU A 70 -9.74 -6.98 -14.33
C LEU A 70 -11.11 -6.34 -14.50
N LYS A 71 -11.18 -5.00 -14.59
CA LYS A 71 -12.42 -4.29 -14.89
C LYS A 71 -12.93 -4.56 -16.29
N GLU A 72 -12.03 -4.61 -17.28
CA GLU A 72 -12.40 -4.97 -18.65
C GLU A 72 -12.88 -6.41 -18.75
N ALA A 73 -12.22 -7.34 -18.04
CA ALA A 73 -12.52 -8.77 -18.09
C ALA A 73 -13.75 -9.18 -17.26
N TYR A 74 -13.99 -8.52 -16.12
CA TYR A 74 -14.98 -8.95 -15.11
C TYR A 74 -15.97 -7.87 -14.67
N GLY A 75 -15.83 -6.64 -15.18
CA GLY A 75 -16.64 -5.48 -14.79
C GLY A 75 -16.06 -4.66 -13.64
N ASP A 76 -16.61 -3.45 -13.43
CA ASP A 76 -16.18 -2.50 -12.40
C ASP A 76 -17.24 -2.34 -11.29
N PRO A 77 -17.38 -3.31 -10.36
CA PRO A 77 -18.40 -3.27 -9.34
C PRO A 77 -18.15 -2.19 -8.26
N LEU A 78 -16.91 -1.70 -8.13
CA LEU A 78 -16.53 -0.74 -7.08
C LEU A 78 -16.78 0.70 -7.50
N ASN A 79 -16.51 1.07 -8.75
CA ASN A 79 -16.67 2.45 -9.20
C ASN A 79 -17.91 2.66 -10.09
N GLY A 80 -18.72 1.62 -10.33
CA GLY A 80 -19.88 1.67 -11.24
C GLY A 80 -20.87 2.81 -10.98
N ASN A 81 -21.02 3.25 -9.73
CA ASN A 81 -21.96 4.32 -9.34
C ASN A 81 -21.31 5.69 -9.18
N LEU A 82 -20.00 5.82 -9.40
CA LEU A 82 -19.31 7.11 -9.29
C LEU A 82 -19.58 7.98 -10.50
N SER A 83 -19.96 9.24 -10.26
CA SER A 83 -20.01 10.28 -11.27
C SER A 83 -18.64 10.55 -11.88
N ALA A 84 -18.60 11.22 -13.03
CA ALA A 84 -17.33 11.60 -13.67
C ALA A 84 -16.43 12.45 -12.76
N ALA A 85 -17.02 13.37 -11.99
CA ALA A 85 -16.30 14.20 -11.02
C ALA A 85 -15.73 13.36 -9.86
N GLU A 86 -16.50 12.41 -9.33
CA GLU A 86 -16.01 11.52 -8.27
C GLU A 86 -14.90 10.59 -8.76
N ARG A 87 -14.98 10.11 -10.01
CA ARG A 87 -13.89 9.33 -10.62
C ARG A 87 -12.61 10.16 -10.74
N ALA A 88 -12.71 11.41 -11.16
CA ALA A 88 -11.57 12.32 -11.24
C ALA A 88 -10.97 12.60 -9.84
N THR A 89 -11.82 12.87 -8.84
CA THR A 89 -11.39 13.05 -7.45
C THR A 89 -10.75 11.79 -6.88
N SER A 90 -11.31 10.62 -7.17
CA SER A 90 -10.75 9.32 -6.78
C SER A 90 -9.34 9.16 -7.31
N LEU A 91 -9.13 9.40 -8.61
CA LEU A 91 -7.82 9.35 -9.23
C LEU A 91 -6.83 10.32 -8.58
N ALA A 92 -7.24 11.56 -8.32
CA ALA A 92 -6.38 12.56 -7.68
C ALA A 92 -5.91 12.12 -6.28
N LEU A 93 -6.82 11.56 -5.48
CA LEU A 93 -6.49 11.05 -4.14
C LEU A 93 -5.65 9.78 -4.19
N GLN A 94 -5.89 8.89 -5.17
CA GLN A 94 -4.99 7.76 -5.40
C GLN A 94 -3.58 8.24 -5.72
N ARG A 95 -3.40 9.29 -6.54
CA ARG A 95 -2.08 9.87 -6.82
C ARG A 95 -1.44 10.51 -5.59
N LEU A 96 -2.21 11.21 -4.75
CA LEU A 96 -1.71 11.69 -3.46
C LEU A 96 -1.16 10.53 -2.60
N ILE A 97 -1.90 9.43 -2.51
CA ILE A 97 -1.51 8.26 -1.72
C ILE A 97 -0.26 7.57 -2.30
N GLU A 98 -0.29 7.29 -3.61
CA GLU A 98 0.72 6.45 -4.28
C GLU A 98 2.01 7.18 -4.61
N GLU A 99 1.91 8.46 -4.99
CA GLU A 99 3.03 9.24 -5.53
C GLU A 99 3.59 10.26 -4.54
N HIS A 100 2.94 10.46 -3.39
CA HIS A 100 3.43 11.35 -2.34
C HIS A 100 3.53 10.64 -0.98
N LEU A 101 2.41 10.23 -0.37
CA LEU A 101 2.39 9.59 0.96
C LEU A 101 3.27 8.32 0.99
N TYR A 102 3.26 7.52 -0.07
CA TYR A 102 4.11 6.34 -0.23
C TYR A 102 5.60 6.62 0.05
N TRP A 103 6.13 7.72 -0.48
CA TRP A 103 7.55 8.03 -0.36
C TRP A 103 7.91 8.42 1.08
N ALA A 104 7.00 9.05 1.83
CA ALA A 104 7.18 9.28 3.25
C ALA A 104 7.16 7.97 4.07
N ILE A 105 6.26 7.04 3.72
CA ILE A 105 6.25 5.69 4.30
C ILE A 105 7.58 4.98 4.03
N ALA A 106 8.08 5.04 2.79
CA ALA A 106 9.35 4.45 2.41
C ALA A 106 10.54 5.09 3.14
N HIS A 107 10.54 6.42 3.31
CA HIS A 107 11.52 7.14 4.12
C HIS A 107 11.53 6.59 5.56
N GLY A 108 10.38 6.66 6.24
CA GLY A 108 10.28 6.26 7.64
C GLY A 108 10.63 4.80 7.87
N ARG A 109 10.36 3.92 6.91
CA ARG A 109 10.66 2.50 7.04
C ARG A 109 12.14 2.16 6.87
N PHE A 110 12.79 2.76 5.87
CA PHE A 110 14.12 2.34 5.42
C PHE A 110 15.23 3.31 5.77
N LEU A 111 14.94 4.60 5.89
CA LEU A 111 15.97 5.64 6.04
C LEU A 111 16.03 6.23 7.45
N ASP A 112 14.94 6.16 8.21
CA ASP A 112 14.92 6.55 9.62
C ASP A 112 15.74 5.57 10.47
N ASP A 113 16.76 6.10 11.15
CA ASP A 113 17.68 5.30 11.96
C ASP A 113 17.05 4.73 13.23
N GLU A 114 15.99 5.37 13.75
CA GLU A 114 15.24 4.85 14.90
C GLU A 114 14.40 3.63 14.50
N VAL A 115 13.89 3.61 13.27
CA VAL A 115 13.01 2.55 12.75
C VAL A 115 13.81 1.39 12.13
N TRP A 116 14.95 1.70 11.52
CA TRP A 116 15.75 0.73 10.75
C TRP A 116 16.08 -0.57 11.50
N PRO A 117 16.43 -0.58 12.81
CA PRO A 117 16.67 -1.82 13.55
C PRO A 117 15.47 -2.78 13.54
N SER A 118 14.24 -2.26 13.63
CA SER A 118 13.02 -3.07 13.55
C SER A 118 12.78 -3.58 12.13
N THR A 119 12.86 -2.68 11.15
CA THR A 119 12.68 -3.02 9.72
C THR A 119 13.66 -4.09 9.26
N ARG A 120 14.97 -3.89 9.51
CA ARG A 120 16.02 -4.78 8.99
C ARG A 120 15.91 -6.20 9.53
N THR A 121 15.41 -6.37 10.76
CA THR A 121 15.31 -7.68 11.41
C THR A 121 14.38 -8.60 10.64
N GLN A 122 13.20 -8.10 10.24
CA GLN A 122 12.23 -8.88 9.46
C GLN A 122 12.55 -8.86 7.96
N PHE A 123 12.90 -7.68 7.41
CA PHE A 123 13.15 -7.52 5.98
C PHE A 123 14.35 -8.33 5.49
N LEU A 124 15.42 -8.43 6.30
CA LEU A 124 16.63 -9.15 5.92
C LEU A 124 16.65 -10.60 6.42
N ALA A 125 15.58 -11.09 7.05
CA ALA A 125 15.52 -12.42 7.63
C ALA A 125 15.81 -13.53 6.59
N GLY A 126 15.32 -13.34 5.36
CA GLY A 126 15.51 -14.26 4.24
C GLY A 126 16.92 -14.26 3.61
N PHE A 127 17.82 -13.36 4.02
CA PHE A 127 19.20 -13.33 3.53
C PHE A 127 20.15 -14.03 4.52
N PRO A 128 21.21 -14.70 4.02
CA PRO A 128 22.27 -15.27 4.86
C PRO A 128 22.87 -14.22 5.79
N ALA A 129 23.06 -14.58 7.07
CA ALA A 129 23.50 -13.64 8.11
C ALA A 129 24.75 -12.81 7.73
N PRO A 130 25.80 -13.38 7.12
CA PRO A 130 26.98 -12.61 6.71
C PRO A 130 26.70 -11.53 5.65
N LEU A 131 25.67 -11.72 4.82
CA LEU A 131 25.32 -10.79 3.74
C LEU A 131 24.38 -9.68 4.18
N ARG A 132 23.66 -9.84 5.31
CA ARG A 132 22.65 -8.88 5.77
C ARG A 132 23.18 -7.44 5.88
N PRO A 133 24.39 -7.16 6.42
CA PRO A 133 24.90 -5.78 6.50
C PRO A 133 25.10 -5.14 5.12
N LEU A 134 25.62 -5.89 4.15
CA LEU A 134 25.84 -5.40 2.78
C LEU A 134 24.52 -5.15 2.06
N VAL A 135 23.59 -6.12 2.12
CA VAL A 135 22.26 -6.02 1.52
C VAL A 135 21.50 -4.84 2.12
N GLY A 136 21.54 -4.67 3.45
CA GLY A 136 20.91 -3.55 4.14
C GLY A 136 21.45 -2.19 3.66
N ARG A 137 22.77 -2.02 3.55
CA ARG A 137 23.37 -0.79 3.01
C ARG A 137 22.94 -0.52 1.57
N LEU A 138 22.92 -1.55 0.73
CA LEU A 138 22.51 -1.41 -0.67
C LEU A 138 21.04 -0.98 -0.79
N VAL A 139 20.15 -1.60 -0.01
CA VAL A 139 18.72 -1.25 0.03
C VAL A 139 18.53 0.21 0.47
N ARG A 140 19.15 0.64 1.58
CA ARG A 140 19.05 2.03 2.04
C ARG A 140 19.59 3.02 1.01
N LYS A 141 20.74 2.72 0.38
CA LYS A 141 21.31 3.56 -0.68
C LYS A 141 20.37 3.68 -1.89
N THR A 142 19.76 2.58 -2.32
CA THR A 142 18.79 2.58 -3.42
C THR A 142 17.55 3.39 -3.07
N VAL A 143 16.97 3.17 -1.88
CA VAL A 143 15.77 3.91 -1.42
C VAL A 143 16.06 5.41 -1.31
N ALA A 144 17.19 5.79 -0.69
CA ALA A 144 17.60 7.19 -0.59
C ALA A 144 17.78 7.85 -1.97
N LYS A 145 18.42 7.16 -2.91
CA LYS A 145 18.56 7.65 -4.30
C LYS A 145 17.19 7.81 -4.97
N SER A 146 16.29 6.85 -4.84
CA SER A 146 14.96 6.90 -5.42
C SER A 146 14.13 8.06 -4.85
N LEU A 147 14.14 8.25 -3.53
CA LEU A 147 13.46 9.39 -2.90
C LEU A 147 14.02 10.73 -3.37
N HIS A 148 15.35 10.85 -3.47
CA HIS A 148 15.97 12.08 -3.94
C HIS A 148 15.62 12.37 -5.40
N LEU A 149 15.59 11.35 -6.27
CA LEU A 149 15.17 11.51 -7.66
C LEU A 149 13.69 11.89 -7.78
N GLN A 150 12.82 11.33 -6.92
CA GLN A 150 11.39 11.66 -6.93
C GLN A 150 11.10 13.09 -6.47
N GLY A 151 11.88 13.65 -5.55
CA GLY A 151 11.66 15.01 -5.04
C GLY A 151 11.69 15.08 -3.53
N LEU A 152 10.92 14.20 -2.88
CA LEU A 152 10.67 14.24 -1.44
C LEU A 152 11.95 14.05 -0.61
N GLY A 153 12.90 13.26 -1.11
CA GLY A 153 14.20 13.05 -0.47
C GLY A 153 15.17 14.24 -0.50
N ARG A 154 14.73 15.41 -0.99
CA ARG A 154 15.46 16.68 -0.85
C ARG A 154 15.13 17.42 0.44
N HIS A 155 14.04 17.05 1.11
CA HIS A 155 13.62 17.64 2.37
C HIS A 155 14.29 16.93 3.56
N SER A 156 14.31 17.62 4.70
CA SER A 156 14.65 17.02 5.98
C SER A 156 13.59 15.99 6.41
N GLN A 157 13.98 15.06 7.29
CA GLN A 157 13.07 14.06 7.86
C GLN A 157 11.81 14.71 8.47
N GLU A 158 11.98 15.80 9.24
CA GLU A 158 10.86 16.50 9.87
C GLU A 158 9.90 17.15 8.88
N GLU A 159 10.41 17.68 7.77
CA GLU A 159 9.59 18.21 6.68
C GLU A 159 8.83 17.09 5.96
N ILE A 160 9.50 15.96 5.68
CA ILE A 160 8.87 14.79 5.06
C ILE A 160 7.70 14.29 5.92
N TYR A 161 7.90 14.18 7.23
CA TYR A 161 6.86 13.72 8.15
C TYR A 161 5.74 14.74 8.32
N ARG A 162 6.04 16.05 8.30
CA ARG A 162 5.00 17.08 8.27
C ARG A 162 4.13 16.97 7.01
N LEU A 163 4.74 16.81 5.84
CA LEU A 163 4.04 16.63 4.57
C LEU A 163 3.16 15.37 4.58
N ALA A 164 3.64 14.28 5.15
CA ALA A 164 2.84 13.06 5.32
C ALA A 164 1.65 13.27 6.29
N CYS A 165 1.82 14.05 7.36
CA CYS A 165 0.71 14.43 8.22
C CYS A 165 -0.34 15.27 7.47
N ASP A 166 0.09 16.19 6.61
CA ASP A 166 -0.81 17.00 5.77
C ASP A 166 -1.64 16.10 4.82
N ASP A 167 -1.01 15.10 4.19
CA ASP A 167 -1.69 14.08 3.37
C ASP A 167 -2.72 13.28 4.16
N LEU A 168 -2.35 12.80 5.36
CA LEU A 168 -3.24 12.05 6.24
C LEU A 168 -4.43 12.92 6.67
N MET A 169 -4.21 14.20 6.95
CA MET A 169 -5.28 15.13 7.28
C MET A 169 -6.21 15.38 6.09
N ALA A 170 -5.68 15.48 4.87
CA ALA A 170 -6.49 15.61 3.66
C ALA A 170 -7.38 14.37 3.46
N LEU A 171 -6.84 13.17 3.65
CA LEU A 171 -7.60 11.92 3.59
C LEU A 171 -8.65 11.83 4.70
N SER A 172 -8.29 12.15 5.94
CA SER A 172 -9.22 12.20 7.08
C SER A 172 -10.37 13.17 6.82
N THR A 173 -10.06 14.37 6.32
CA THR A 173 -11.06 15.40 5.99
C THR A 173 -11.98 14.93 4.87
N PHE A 174 -11.42 14.37 3.80
CA PHE A 174 -12.22 13.89 2.68
C PHE A 174 -13.10 12.68 3.06
N LEU A 175 -12.62 11.77 3.91
CA LEU A 175 -13.43 10.68 4.46
C LEU A 175 -14.59 11.23 5.31
N GLY A 176 -14.32 12.25 6.12
CA GLY A 176 -15.35 12.89 6.95
C GLY A 176 -16.04 11.89 7.89
N ASP A 177 -17.36 11.92 7.90
CA ASP A 177 -18.21 10.99 8.67
C ASP A 177 -18.69 9.78 7.85
N LYS A 178 -18.22 9.67 6.60
CA LYS A 178 -18.66 8.60 5.69
C LYS A 178 -18.04 7.27 6.08
N ARG A 179 -18.76 6.18 5.80
CA ARG A 179 -18.26 4.82 6.00
C ARG A 179 -17.08 4.48 5.08
N TYR A 180 -17.14 4.93 3.84
CA TYR A 180 -16.11 4.82 2.80
C TYR A 180 -15.96 6.18 2.12
N PHE A 181 -14.87 6.40 1.38
CA PHE A 181 -14.53 7.72 0.85
C PHE A 181 -15.61 8.38 -0.01
N PHE A 182 -16.41 7.58 -0.73
CA PHE A 182 -17.55 8.04 -1.54
C PHE A 182 -18.93 7.61 -0.99
N GLY A 183 -19.03 7.28 0.31
CA GLY A 183 -20.32 7.02 0.97
C GLY A 183 -20.42 5.63 1.61
N GLU A 184 -21.50 4.91 1.35
CA GLU A 184 -21.83 3.66 2.06
C GLU A 184 -21.22 2.38 1.48
N LYS A 185 -20.77 2.41 0.22
CA LYS A 185 -20.16 1.27 -0.45
C LYS A 185 -18.66 1.51 -0.68
N PRO A 186 -17.81 0.47 -0.55
CA PRO A 186 -16.39 0.62 -0.82
C PRO A 186 -16.15 0.87 -2.31
N THR A 187 -15.14 1.68 -2.59
CA THR A 187 -14.65 2.00 -3.92
C THR A 187 -13.19 1.57 -4.07
N GLU A 188 -12.63 1.71 -5.27
CA GLU A 188 -11.20 1.51 -5.49
C GLU A 188 -10.31 2.45 -4.66
N LEU A 189 -10.79 3.66 -4.35
CA LEU A 189 -10.07 4.58 -3.47
C LEU A 189 -9.93 3.99 -2.06
N ASP A 190 -10.94 3.28 -1.57
CA ASP A 190 -10.89 2.64 -0.25
C ASP A 190 -9.86 1.50 -0.21
N ALA A 191 -9.76 0.70 -1.28
CA ALA A 191 -8.73 -0.33 -1.42
C ALA A 191 -7.32 0.29 -1.44
N THR A 192 -7.16 1.39 -2.19
CA THR A 192 -5.91 2.15 -2.24
C THR A 192 -5.56 2.73 -0.87
N ALA A 193 -6.47 3.50 -0.27
CA ALA A 193 -6.26 4.11 1.04
C ALA A 193 -5.91 3.06 2.11
N TYR A 194 -6.66 1.96 2.20
CA TYR A 194 -6.34 0.91 3.17
C TYR A 194 -4.94 0.33 2.96
N GLY A 195 -4.54 0.05 1.71
CA GLY A 195 -3.24 -0.53 1.40
C GLY A 195 -2.06 0.27 1.93
N PHE A 196 -2.17 1.61 1.97
CA PHE A 196 -1.13 2.52 2.45
C PHE A 196 -1.33 2.95 3.90
N LEU A 197 -2.57 3.22 4.33
CA LEU A 197 -2.87 3.60 5.72
C LEU A 197 -2.56 2.48 6.72
N ALA A 198 -2.78 1.21 6.34
CA ALA A 198 -2.37 0.07 7.16
C ALA A 198 -0.85 0.02 7.38
N GLN A 199 -0.06 0.51 6.42
CA GLN A 199 1.39 0.61 6.56
C GLN A 199 1.80 1.68 7.57
N VAL A 200 1.09 2.80 7.61
CA VAL A 200 1.32 3.88 8.58
C VAL A 200 0.95 3.42 9.99
N LEU A 201 -0.21 2.76 10.12
CA LEU A 201 -0.78 2.42 11.42
C LEU A 201 -0.09 1.24 12.10
N TRP A 202 0.26 0.19 11.34
CA TRP A 202 0.65 -1.09 11.93
C TRP A 202 2.07 -1.56 11.57
N ALA A 203 2.67 -1.07 10.49
CA ALA A 203 4.03 -1.47 10.11
C ALA A 203 5.10 -0.55 10.74
N PRO A 204 6.37 -0.99 10.82
CA PRO A 204 7.47 -0.11 11.17
C PRO A 204 7.55 1.09 10.21
N GLY A 205 7.59 2.28 10.81
CA GLY A 205 7.60 3.57 10.13
C GLY A 205 7.72 4.72 11.13
N SER A 206 7.55 5.94 10.63
CA SER A 206 7.68 7.15 11.43
C SER A 206 6.67 7.20 12.58
N ARG A 207 7.18 7.27 13.81
CA ARG A 207 6.38 7.42 15.03
C ARG A 207 5.46 8.65 14.94
N ARG A 208 6.00 9.77 14.46
CA ARG A 208 5.25 11.03 14.29
C ARG A 208 4.05 10.86 13.35
N THR A 209 4.24 10.21 12.21
CA THR A 209 3.14 9.99 11.24
C THR A 209 2.08 9.03 11.79
N ARG A 210 2.50 7.98 12.51
CA ARG A 210 1.59 7.03 13.14
C ARG A 210 0.76 7.71 14.23
N GLU A 211 1.40 8.40 15.17
CA GLU A 211 0.71 9.12 16.25
C GLU A 211 -0.26 10.16 15.71
N HIS A 212 0.11 10.87 14.63
CA HIS A 212 -0.79 11.80 13.96
C HIS A 212 -2.01 11.08 13.35
N MET A 213 -1.80 9.94 12.67
CA MET A 213 -2.89 9.14 12.11
C MET A 213 -3.81 8.59 13.21
N GLU A 214 -3.26 8.12 14.33
CA GLU A 214 -4.00 7.62 15.50
C GLU A 214 -4.90 8.70 16.13
N GLN A 215 -4.49 9.97 16.03
CA GLN A 215 -5.26 11.12 16.51
C GLN A 215 -6.33 11.61 15.51
N THR A 216 -6.34 11.12 14.26
CA THR A 216 -7.42 11.44 13.33
C THR A 216 -8.72 10.76 13.79
N ARG A 217 -9.85 11.45 13.60
CA ARG A 217 -11.16 11.00 14.09
C ARG A 217 -11.68 9.71 13.42
N ASN A 218 -11.17 9.35 12.24
CA ASN A 218 -11.80 8.35 11.38
C ASN A 218 -10.84 7.33 10.74
N LEU A 219 -9.58 7.67 10.44
CA LEU A 219 -8.69 6.78 9.68
C LEU A 219 -8.34 5.47 10.41
N PRO A 220 -8.10 5.44 11.73
CA PRO A 220 -7.91 4.18 12.45
C PRO A 220 -9.14 3.28 12.36
N ALA A 221 -10.32 3.84 12.61
CA ALA A 221 -11.59 3.11 12.51
C ALA A 221 -11.89 2.63 11.09
N PHE A 222 -11.49 3.40 10.07
CA PHE A 222 -11.53 3.00 8.67
C PHE A 222 -10.66 1.77 8.41
N CYS A 223 -9.40 1.77 8.87
CA CYS A 223 -8.50 0.63 8.67
C CYS A 223 -9.01 -0.64 9.36
N GLU A 224 -9.47 -0.53 10.61
CA GLU A 224 -10.04 -1.67 11.34
C GLU A 224 -11.29 -2.22 10.65
N ARG A 225 -12.18 -1.35 10.15
CA ARG A 225 -13.38 -1.77 9.40
C ARG A 225 -13.03 -2.58 8.15
N ILE A 226 -12.07 -2.11 7.35
CA ILE A 226 -11.64 -2.84 6.14
C ILE A 226 -11.03 -4.18 6.52
N LYS A 227 -10.15 -4.21 7.54
CA LYS A 227 -9.52 -5.43 8.05
C LYS A 227 -10.57 -6.45 8.50
N LEU A 228 -11.53 -6.05 9.34
CA LEU A 228 -12.59 -6.94 9.83
C LEU A 228 -13.49 -7.44 8.69
N THR A 229 -13.86 -6.56 7.76
CA THR A 229 -14.83 -6.87 6.70
C THR A 229 -14.24 -7.79 5.63
N PHE A 230 -12.98 -7.57 5.22
CA PHE A 230 -12.39 -8.25 4.06
C PHE A 230 -11.29 -9.25 4.40
N TYR A 231 -10.75 -9.23 5.63
CA TYR A 231 -9.71 -10.13 6.12
C TYR A 231 -10.11 -10.91 7.39
N GLY A 232 -11.26 -10.59 8.02
CA GLY A 232 -11.70 -11.20 9.27
C GLY A 232 -12.33 -12.60 9.16
N GLY A 233 -12.56 -13.10 7.95
CA GLY A 233 -13.02 -14.47 7.71
C GLY A 233 -11.84 -15.40 7.41
N ASN A 234 -11.79 -16.57 8.06
CA ASN A 234 -10.90 -17.67 7.68
C ASN A 234 -11.11 -18.02 6.20
N GLN A 235 -10.28 -17.46 5.32
CA GLN A 235 -10.16 -17.92 3.95
C GLN A 235 -9.05 -18.97 3.94
N THR A 236 -9.48 -20.20 4.18
CA THR A 236 -8.75 -21.45 3.94
C THR A 236 -8.37 -21.60 2.47
#